data_AF-A0A174JJ47-F1
#
_entry.id   AF-A0A174JJ47-F1
#
_cell.length_a   1.000
_cell.length_b   1.000
_cell.length_c   1.000
_cell.angle_alpha   90.00
_cell.angle_beta   90.00
_cell.angle_gamma   90.00
#
_symmetry.space_group_name_H-M   'P 1'
#
loop_
_entity.id
_entity.type
_entity.pdbx_description
1 polymer ?
#
loop_
_entity_poly.entity_id
_entity_poly.type
_entity_poly.pdbx_seq_one_letter_code
_entity_poly.pdbx_strand_id
1 'polypeptide(L)' 'MWCHKNRDLYMTDEKELKARIEAAEQDLSFFSLNWDALRETEWISDEELEEGINDALDDLIDAKNKLKEKGSPP' A
#
# COMPACT_ATOMS: atom_id res chain seq x y z
N MET A 1 31.75 -19.33 -7.17
CA MET A 1 31.11 -19.02 -5.87
C MET A 1 30.47 -17.62 -5.96
N TRP A 2 29.30 -17.49 -6.60
CA TRP A 2 28.66 -16.20 -6.88
C TRP A 2 27.14 -16.30 -6.68
N CYS A 3 26.70 -16.79 -5.51
CA CYS A 3 25.26 -17.04 -5.29
C CYS A 3 24.67 -16.42 -4.01
N HIS A 4 25.42 -15.68 -3.20
CA HIS A 4 24.89 -15.19 -1.92
C HIS A 4 24.48 -13.71 -1.87
N LYS A 5 24.91 -12.87 -2.81
CA LYS A 5 24.67 -11.41 -2.70
C LYS A 5 23.29 -10.92 -3.15
N ASN A 6 22.51 -11.74 -3.85
CA ASN A 6 21.19 -11.35 -4.39
C ASN A 6 20.01 -11.73 -3.48
N ARG A 7 20.21 -12.58 -2.47
CA ARG A 7 19.12 -13.03 -1.58
C ARG A 7 18.74 -11.97 -0.54
N ASP A 8 19.73 -11.24 -0.04
CA ASP A 8 19.49 -10.23 1.01
C ASP A 8 18.74 -9.01 0.47
N LEU A 9 19.06 -8.54 -0.74
CA LEU A 9 18.30 -7.47 -1.44
C LEU A 9 16.84 -7.87 -1.70
N TYR A 10 16.60 -9.11 -2.16
CA TYR A 10 15.24 -9.62 -2.41
C TYR A 10 14.39 -9.71 -1.13
N MET A 11 15.00 -10.10 -0.01
CA MET A 11 14.31 -10.24 1.29
C MET A 11 14.03 -8.88 1.96
N THR A 12 14.86 -7.86 1.75
CA THR A 12 14.58 -6.49 2.22
C THR A 12 13.44 -5.86 1.42
N ASP A 13 13.43 -6.01 0.11
CA ASP A 13 12.38 -5.39 -0.70
C ASP A 13 11.01 -6.04 -0.48
N GLU A 14 10.95 -7.36 -0.25
CA GLU A 14 9.68 -8.04 0.05
C GLU A 14 9.08 -7.55 1.37
N LYS A 15 9.94 -7.31 2.38
CA LYS A 15 9.53 -6.75 3.67
C LYS A 15 9.11 -5.28 3.54
N GLU A 16 9.82 -4.50 2.74
CA GLU A 16 9.45 -3.11 2.45
C GLU A 16 8.10 -3.05 1.73
N LEU A 17 7.89 -3.89 0.71
CA LEU A 17 6.62 -3.97 -0.01
C LEU A 17 5.47 -4.40 0.91
N LYS A 18 5.70 -5.36 1.81
CA LYS A 18 4.69 -5.74 2.82
C LYS A 18 4.39 -4.61 3.80
N ALA A 19 5.40 -3.86 4.25
CA ALA A 19 5.19 -2.71 5.12
C ALA A 19 4.39 -1.60 4.43
N ARG A 20 4.63 -1.37 3.12
CA ARG A 20 3.83 -0.43 2.32
C ARG A 20 2.38 -0.90 2.13
N ILE A 21 2.18 -2.21 1.88
CA ILE A 21 0.83 -2.81 1.82
C ILE A 21 0.11 -2.62 3.14
N GLU A 22 0.77 -2.89 4.27
CA GLU A 22 0.18 -2.75 5.60
C GLU A 22 -0.17 -1.29 5.92
N ALA A 23 0.69 -0.34 5.55
CA ALA A 23 0.40 1.08 5.70
C ALA A 23 -0.82 1.51 4.87
N ALA A 24 -0.86 1.15 3.58
CA ALA A 24 -2.00 1.48 2.72
C ALA A 24 -3.31 0.80 3.19
N GLU A 25 -3.24 -0.44 3.68
CA GLU A 25 -4.41 -1.11 4.28
C GLU A 25 -4.87 -0.44 5.58
N GLN A 26 -3.95 0.08 6.39
CA GLN A 26 -4.28 0.88 7.58
C GLN A 26 -4.94 2.21 7.20
N ASP A 27 -4.43 2.91 6.19
CA ASP A 27 -5.00 4.15 5.69
C ASP A 27 -6.42 3.93 5.14
N LEU A 28 -6.62 2.89 4.34
CA LEU A 28 -7.94 2.51 3.82
C LEU A 28 -8.91 2.10 4.94
N SER A 29 -8.41 1.39 5.96
CA SER A 29 -9.21 1.05 7.14
C SER A 29 -9.60 2.30 7.93
N PHE A 30 -8.69 3.27 8.06
CA PHE A 30 -8.97 4.56 8.68
C PHE A 30 -10.04 5.33 7.91
N PHE A 31 -9.93 5.40 6.58
CA PHE A 31 -10.95 6.04 5.75
C PHE A 31 -12.31 5.36 5.87
N SER A 32 -12.36 4.02 5.82
CA SER A 32 -13.62 3.29 5.96
C SER A 32 -14.27 3.47 7.33
N LEU A 33 -13.49 3.60 8.40
CA LEU A 33 -14.00 3.78 9.76
C LEU A 33 -14.43 5.22 10.05
N ASN A 34 -13.72 6.19 9.48
CA ASN A 34 -13.92 7.61 9.76
C ASN A 34 -14.64 8.36 8.64
N TRP A 35 -15.10 7.68 7.58
CA TRP A 35 -15.77 8.29 6.44
C TRP A 35 -16.88 9.26 6.84
N ASP A 36 -17.83 8.76 7.66
CA ASP A 36 -18.96 9.55 8.13
C ASP A 36 -18.48 10.72 9.01
N ALA A 37 -17.48 10.49 9.87
CA ALA A 37 -16.93 11.53 10.74
C ALA A 37 -16.19 12.62 9.96
N LEU A 38 -15.42 12.26 8.94
CA LEU A 38 -14.69 13.21 8.08
C LEU A 38 -15.67 14.08 7.29
N ARG A 39 -16.73 13.46 6.75
CA ARG A 39 -17.83 14.16 6.08
C ARG A 39 -18.59 15.09 7.03
N GLU A 40 -18.88 14.65 8.25
CA GLU A 40 -19.58 15.46 9.26
C GLU A 40 -18.76 16.66 9.74
N THR A 41 -17.43 16.56 9.73
CA THR A 41 -16.55 17.65 10.17
C THR A 41 -16.36 18.75 9.13
N GLU A 42 -16.79 18.56 7.88
CA GLU A 42 -16.58 19.48 6.73
C GLU A 42 -15.10 19.91 6.53
N TRP A 43 -14.14 19.23 7.15
CA TRP A 43 -12.72 19.57 7.07
C TRP A 43 -12.13 19.23 5.70
N ILE A 44 -12.67 18.18 5.07
CA ILE A 44 -12.26 17.66 3.77
C ILE A 44 -13.52 17.47 2.93
N SER A 45 -13.47 17.82 1.65
CA SER A 45 -14.58 17.57 0.74
C SER A 45 -14.72 16.08 0.44
N ASP A 46 -15.93 15.64 0.05
CA ASP A 46 -16.14 14.27 -0.43
C ASP A 46 -15.20 13.93 -1.59
N GLU A 47 -14.92 14.89 -2.48
CA GLU A 47 -14.00 14.72 -3.62
C GLU A 47 -12.55 14.49 -3.16
N GLU A 48 -12.03 15.34 -2.26
CA GLU A 48 -10.67 15.17 -1.70
C GLU A 48 -10.54 13.87 -0.89
N LEU A 49 -11.61 13.44 -0.23
CA LEU A 49 -11.65 12.19 0.52
C LEU A 49 -11.66 10.98 -0.42
N GLU A 50 -12.44 11.03 -1.50
CA GLU A 50 -12.42 10.01 -2.56
C GLU A 50 -11.06 9.93 -3.26
N GLU A 51 -10.42 11.07 -3.55
CA GLU A 51 -9.06 11.13 -4.11
C GLU A 51 -8.04 10.47 -3.17
N GLY A 52 -8.06 10.79 -1.88
CA GLY A 52 -7.15 10.17 -0.90
C GLY A 52 -7.32 8.66 -0.77
N ILE A 53 -8.56 8.15 -0.89
CA ILE A 53 -8.83 6.70 -0.92
C ILE A 53 -8.31 6.08 -2.22
N ASN A 54 -8.53 6.73 -3.37
CA ASN A 54 -8.05 6.24 -4.66
C ASN A 54 -6.53 6.17 -4.70
N ASP A 55 -5.83 7.18 -4.17
CA ASP A 55 -4.37 7.17 -4.07
C ASP A 55 -3.87 6.01 -3.20
N ALA A 56 -4.48 5.79 -2.04
CA ALA A 56 -4.13 4.67 -1.16
C ALA A 56 -4.43 3.30 -1.81
N LEU A 57 -5.48 3.19 -2.61
CA LEU A 57 -5.79 2.00 -3.39
C LEU A 57 -4.77 1.75 -4.50
N ASP A 58 -4.35 2.78 -5.22
CA ASP A 58 -3.35 2.67 -6.28
C ASP A 58 -1.99 2.25 -5.71
N ASP A 59 -1.58 2.84 -4.57
CA ASP A 59 -0.35 2.44 -3.85
C ASP A 59 -0.42 0.98 -3.39
N LEU A 60 -1.57 0.54 -2.89
CA LEU A 60 -1.81 -0.84 -2.49
C LEU A 60 -1.71 -1.80 -3.68
N ILE A 61 -2.30 -1.45 -4.82
CA ILE A 61 -2.29 -2.25 -6.05
C ILE A 61 -0.87 -2.34 -6.61
N ASP A 62 -0.15 -1.22 -6.70
CA ASP A 62 1.25 -1.18 -7.17
C ASP A 62 2.16 -2.04 -6.28
N ALA A 63 2.06 -1.90 -4.95
CA ALA A 63 2.85 -2.69 -4.01
C ALA A 63 2.53 -4.19 -4.09
N LYS A 64 1.24 -4.55 -4.22
CA LYS A 64 0.81 -5.95 -4.41
C LYS A 64 1.28 -6.53 -5.75
N ASN A 65 1.23 -5.76 -6.83
CA ASN A 65 1.71 -6.18 -8.15
C ASN A 65 3.22 -6.40 -8.14
N LYS A 66 4.01 -5.47 -7.59
CA LYS A 66 5.47 -5.62 -7.43
C LYS A 66 5.84 -6.84 -6.60
N LEU A 67 5.07 -7.13 -5.54
CA LEU A 67 5.26 -8.33 -4.74
C LEU A 67 4.99 -9.61 -5.55
N LYS A 68 3.94 -9.61 -6.38
CA LYS A 68 3.57 -10.74 -7.24
C LYS A 68 4.60 -11.00 -8.37
N GLU A 69 5.13 -9.95 -8.96
CA GLU A 69 6.21 -10.05 -9.97
C GLU A 69 7.48 -10.66 -9.38
N LYS A 70 7.85 -10.31 -8.14
CA LYS A 70 8.99 -10.91 -7.43
C LYS A 70 8.77 -12.38 -7.04
N GLY A 71 7.53 -12.83 -6.96
CA GLY A 71 7.16 -14.21 -6.62
C GLY A 71 7.04 -15.17 -7.80
N SER A 72 7.06 -14.68 -9.06
CA SER A 72 6.99 -15.54 -10.24
C SER A 72 8.39 -16.01 -10.65
N PRO A 73 8.67 -17.33 -10.63
CA PRO A 73 9.91 -17.85 -11.21
C PRO A 73 9.84 -17.76 -12.75
N PRO A 74 10.98 -17.60 -13.45
CA PRO A 74 11.05 -17.66 -14.91
C PRO A 74 10.67 -19.05 -15.46
#